data_AF-A0A6I3MQC2-F1
#
_entry.id   AF-A0A6I3MQC2-F1
#
_cell.length_a   1.000
_cell.length_b   1.000
_cell.length_c   1.000
_cell.angle_alpha   90.00
_cell.angle_beta   90.00
_cell.angle_gamma   90.00
#
_symmetry.space_group_name_H-M   'P 1'
#
loop_
_entity.id
_entity.type
_entity.pdbx_description
1 polymer ?
#
loop_
_entity_poly.entity_id
_entity_poly.type
_entity_poly.pdbx_seq_one_letter_code
_entity_poly.pdbx_strand_id
1 'polypeptide(L)'
;MFGFLFIYWIWKAFSNLAITYKKNKWKYFFFGIGSYLFVLFFSAIIFVFIMGILNGFDALESNDYEGREYDLLFTVFAVLGCYGTYKFLEHKGQKEKELEEKDEIENIGLMEEN
;
A
#
# COMPACT_ATOMS: atom_id res chain seq x y z
N MET A 1 -4.45 -18.37 -11.48
CA MET A 1 -3.10 -18.87 -11.13
C MET A 1 -2.07 -17.75 -10.88
N PHE A 2 -2.24 -16.52 -11.39
CA PHE A 2 -1.33 -15.39 -11.13
C PHE A 2 -1.34 -14.83 -9.69
N GLY A 3 -2.40 -15.08 -8.91
CA GLY A 3 -2.52 -14.55 -7.54
C GLY A 3 -1.40 -15.00 -6.59
N PHE A 4 -0.93 -16.24 -6.71
CA PHE A 4 0.17 -16.74 -5.86
C PHE A 4 1.51 -16.05 -6.16
N LEU A 5 1.78 -15.75 -7.44
CA LEU A 5 2.95 -14.98 -7.84
C LEU A 5 2.90 -13.55 -7.27
N PHE A 6 1.71 -12.96 -7.29
CA PHE A 6 1.49 -11.61 -6.76
C PHE A 6 1.71 -11.55 -5.24
N ILE A 7 1.17 -12.52 -4.50
CA ILE A 7 1.37 -12.63 -3.04
C ILE A 7 2.86 -12.82 -2.72
N TYR A 8 3.58 -13.66 -3.48
CA TYR A 8 5.02 -13.84 -3.31
C TYR A 8 5.78 -12.52 -3.54
N TRP A 9 5.39 -11.73 -4.53
CA TRP A 9 5.99 -10.43 -4.81
C TRP A 9 5.74 -9.43 -3.68
N ILE A 10 4.51 -9.36 -3.17
CA ILE A 10 4.16 -8.54 -2.00
C ILE A 10 4.97 -8.98 -0.79
N TRP A 11 5.02 -10.28 -0.50
CA TRP A 11 5.83 -10.82 0.59
C TRP A 11 7.28 -10.40 0.46
N LYS A 12 7.90 -10.62 -0.72
CA LYS A 12 9.31 -10.32 -0.96
C LYS A 12 9.59 -8.82 -0.79
N ALA A 13 8.80 -7.95 -1.40
CA ALA A 13 9.03 -6.50 -1.35
C ALA A 13 8.85 -5.95 0.07
N PHE A 14 7.72 -6.22 0.72
CA PHE A 14 7.41 -5.67 2.03
C PHE A 14 8.25 -6.28 3.16
N SER A 15 8.60 -7.57 3.08
CA SER A 15 9.50 -8.18 4.05
C SER A 15 10.91 -7.64 3.94
N ASN A 16 11.40 -7.38 2.71
CA ASN A 16 12.72 -6.79 2.52
C ASN A 16 12.76 -5.35 3.06
N LEU A 17 11.71 -4.57 2.80
CA LEU A 17 11.55 -3.24 3.36
C LEU A 17 11.59 -3.25 4.90
N ALA A 18 10.88 -4.20 5.52
CA ALA A 18 10.89 -4.36 6.97
C ALA A 18 12.30 -4.70 7.51
N ILE A 19 13.04 -5.57 6.82
CA ILE A 19 14.42 -5.92 7.19
C ILE A 19 15.32 -4.68 7.13
N THR A 20 15.24 -3.89 6.05
CA THR A 20 16.05 -2.68 5.85
C THR A 20 15.88 -1.68 6.99
N TYR A 21 14.66 -1.50 7.49
CA TYR A 21 14.35 -0.55 8.57
C TYR A 21 14.24 -1.21 9.95
N LYS A 22 14.78 -2.42 10.14
CA LYS A 22 14.74 -3.19 11.40
C LYS A 22 13.32 -3.33 12.01
N LYS A 23 12.29 -3.37 11.18
CA LYS A 23 10.88 -3.54 11.58
C LYS A 23 10.42 -5.00 11.47
N ASN A 24 9.25 -5.29 12.02
CA ASN A 24 8.68 -6.64 11.98
C ASN A 24 8.16 -7.00 10.58
N LYS A 25 8.73 -8.06 9.98
CA LYS A 25 8.41 -8.58 8.64
C LYS A 25 6.93 -8.89 8.45
N TRP A 26 6.30 -9.54 9.44
CA TRP A 26 4.90 -9.94 9.35
C TRP A 26 3.96 -8.74 9.32
N LYS A 27 4.25 -7.70 10.12
CA LYS A 27 3.44 -6.47 10.10
C LYS A 27 3.46 -5.80 8.73
N TYR A 28 4.63 -5.69 8.11
CA TYR A 28 4.78 -5.10 6.78
C TYR A 28 4.13 -5.95 5.70
N PHE A 29 4.23 -7.28 5.79
CA PHE A 29 3.52 -8.17 4.88
C PHE A 29 2.00 -8.00 4.94
N PHE A 30 1.42 -7.99 6.14
CA PHE A 30 -0.02 -7.74 6.31
C PHE A 30 -0.41 -6.33 5.86
N PHE A 31 0.46 -5.33 6.01
CA PHE A 31 0.24 -4.00 5.43
C PHE A 31 0.20 -4.03 3.90
N GLY A 32 1.08 -4.81 3.25
CA GLY A 32 1.09 -4.97 1.79
C GLY A 32 -0.18 -5.65 1.26
N ILE A 33 -0.61 -6.74 1.88
CA ILE A 33 -1.87 -7.41 1.53
C ILE A 33 -3.06 -6.51 1.85
N GLY A 34 -3.07 -5.91 3.03
CA GLY A 34 -4.13 -5.02 3.49
C GLY A 34 -4.31 -3.84 2.54
N SER A 35 -3.21 -3.26 2.06
CA SER A 35 -3.23 -2.19 1.07
C SER A 35 -3.85 -2.64 -0.26
N TYR A 36 -3.46 -3.81 -0.79
CA TYR A 36 -4.04 -4.33 -2.02
C TYR A 36 -5.56 -4.51 -1.91
N LEU A 37 -6.02 -5.15 -0.84
CA LEU A 37 -7.45 -5.38 -0.60
C LEU A 37 -8.21 -4.07 -0.32
N PHE A 38 -7.59 -3.17 0.44
CA PHE A 38 -8.17 -1.87 0.76
C PHE A 38 -8.38 -1.03 -0.49
N VAL A 39 -7.38 -0.93 -1.36
CA VAL A 39 -7.48 -0.15 -2.59
C VAL A 39 -8.50 -0.76 -3.54
N LEU A 40 -8.53 -2.10 -3.66
CA LEU A 40 -9.54 -2.78 -4.47
C LEU A 40 -10.96 -2.45 -4.00
N PHE A 41 -11.22 -2.61 -2.69
CA PHE A 41 -12.51 -2.33 -2.08
C PHE A 41 -12.91 -0.85 -2.20
N PHE A 42 -11.96 0.05 -1.92
CA PHE A 42 -12.20 1.49 -1.97
C PHE A 42 -12.45 1.95 -3.40
N SER A 43 -11.73 1.38 -4.38
CA SER A 43 -11.94 1.67 -5.80
C SER A 43 -13.32 1.21 -6.28
N ALA A 44 -13.81 0.06 -5.80
CA ALA A 44 -15.15 -0.40 -6.11
C ALA A 44 -16.23 0.55 -5.54
N ILE A 45 -16.08 0.99 -4.29
CA ILE A 45 -17.00 1.98 -3.67
C ILE A 45 -17.01 3.27 -4.46
N ILE A 46 -15.84 3.82 -4.79
CA ILE A 46 -15.72 5.05 -5.56
C ILE A 46 -16.40 4.90 -6.92
N PHE A 47 -16.20 3.78 -7.59
CA PHE A 47 -16.80 3.52 -8.89
C PHE A 47 -18.33 3.47 -8.82
N VAL A 48 -18.89 2.74 -7.85
CA VAL A 48 -20.34 2.69 -7.61
C VAL A 48 -20.90 4.09 -7.34
N PHE A 49 -20.20 4.88 -6.54
CA PHE A 49 -20.62 6.24 -6.22
C PHE A 49 -20.60 7.18 -7.44
N ILE A 50 -19.52 7.11 -8.24
CA ILE A 50 -19.39 7.90 -9.47
C ILE A 50 -20.50 7.53 -10.47
N MET A 51 -20.72 6.24 -10.70
CA MET A 51 -21.76 5.76 -11.62
C MET A 51 -23.16 6.13 -11.13
N GLY A 52 -23.42 6.00 -9.83
CA GLY A 52 -24.69 6.41 -9.23
C GLY A 52 -24.98 7.91 -9.39
N ILE A 53 -23.95 8.77 -9.38
CA ILE A 53 -24.10 10.21 -9.64
C ILE A 53 -24.30 10.51 -11.12
N LEU A 54 -23.55 9.87 -12.01
CA LEU A 54 -23.57 10.20 -13.44
C LEU A 54 -24.79 9.62 -14.18
N ASN A 55 -25.15 8.38 -13.86
CA ASN A 55 -26.17 7.61 -14.58
C ASN A 55 -27.42 7.31 -13.74
N GLY A 56 -27.41 7.69 -12.45
CA GLY A 56 -28.43 7.31 -11.48
C GLY A 56 -28.18 5.94 -10.85
N PHE A 57 -28.59 5.75 -9.59
CA PHE A 57 -28.40 4.48 -8.90
C PHE A 57 -29.19 3.33 -9.51
N ASP A 58 -30.31 3.60 -10.20
CA ASP A 58 -31.11 2.59 -10.89
C ASP A 58 -30.35 1.95 -12.08
N ALA A 59 -29.40 2.67 -12.68
CA ALA A 59 -28.57 2.13 -13.75
C ALA A 59 -27.63 1.03 -13.26
N LEU A 60 -27.26 1.01 -11.98
CA LEU A 60 -26.38 -0.03 -11.39
C LEU A 60 -27.04 -1.41 -11.31
N GLU A 61 -28.37 -1.49 -11.45
CA GLU A 61 -29.10 -2.76 -11.48
C GLU A 61 -28.93 -3.50 -12.83
N SER A 62 -28.47 -2.79 -13.86
CA SER A 62 -28.12 -3.40 -15.15
C SER A 62 -26.76 -4.10 -15.09
N ASN A 63 -26.66 -5.31 -15.66
CA ASN A 63 -25.43 -6.10 -15.75
C ASN A 63 -24.33 -5.47 -16.64
N ASP A 64 -24.54 -4.26 -17.18
CA ASP A 64 -23.62 -3.60 -18.11
C ASP A 64 -22.26 -3.26 -17.46
N TYR A 65 -22.18 -3.25 -16.12
CA TYR A 65 -20.97 -2.92 -15.37
C TYR A 65 -20.16 -4.15 -14.90
N GLU A 66 -20.58 -5.38 -15.22
CA GLU A 66 -19.82 -6.60 -14.92
C GLU A 66 -18.76 -6.93 -16.01
N GLY A 67 -18.54 -6.00 -16.93
CA GLY A 67 -17.58 -6.15 -18.02
C GLY A 67 -16.15 -6.39 -17.53
N ARG A 68 -15.45 -7.30 -18.23
CA ARG A 68 -14.03 -7.64 -18.01
C ARG A 68 -13.07 -6.43 -18.10
N GLU A 69 -13.52 -5.34 -18.71
CA GLU A 69 -12.81 -4.07 -18.82
C GLU A 69 -12.61 -3.40 -17.46
N TYR A 70 -13.64 -3.43 -16.61
CA TYR A 70 -13.58 -2.85 -15.26
C TYR A 70 -12.70 -3.66 -14.32
N ASP A 71 -12.72 -5.00 -14.44
CA ASP A 71 -11.89 -5.89 -13.61
C ASP A 71 -10.38 -5.65 -13.81
N LEU A 72 -9.96 -5.41 -15.06
CA LEU A 72 -8.58 -5.01 -15.36
C LEU A 72 -8.23 -3.63 -14.79
N LEU A 73 -9.13 -2.65 -14.92
CA LEU A 73 -8.93 -1.31 -14.35
C LEU A 73 -8.75 -1.37 -12.83
N PHE A 74 -9.65 -2.07 -12.12
CA PHE A 74 -9.57 -2.22 -10.67
C PHE A 74 -8.31 -2.96 -10.23
N THR A 75 -7.90 -3.99 -10.98
CA THR A 75 -6.65 -4.70 -10.72
C THR A 75 -5.44 -3.76 -10.85
N VAL A 76 -5.39 -2.93 -11.89
CA VAL A 76 -4.31 -1.94 -12.08
C VAL A 76 -4.29 -0.92 -10.95
N PHE A 77 -5.45 -0.39 -10.54
CA PHE A 77 -5.54 0.52 -9.40
C PHE A 77 -5.06 -0.14 -8.10
N ALA A 78 -5.45 -1.39 -7.84
CA ALA A 78 -5.01 -2.13 -6.66
C ALA A 78 -3.48 -2.34 -6.63
N VAL A 79 -2.88 -2.67 -7.78
CA VAL A 79 -1.42 -2.80 -7.94
C VAL A 79 -0.72 -1.46 -7.67
N LEU A 80 -1.23 -0.37 -8.25
CA LEU A 80 -0.68 0.98 -8.06
C LEU A 80 -0.80 1.45 -6.62
N GLY A 81 -1.93 1.19 -5.95
CA GLY A 81 -2.12 1.54 -4.55
C GLY A 81 -1.21 0.73 -3.61
N CYS A 82 -0.98 -0.54 -3.92
CA CYS A 82 -0.01 -1.39 -3.22
C CYS A 82 1.42 -0.81 -3.37
N TYR A 83 1.80 -0.42 -4.60
CA TYR A 83 3.07 0.25 -4.86
C TYR A 83 3.20 1.61 -4.14
N GLY A 84 2.13 2.41 -4.13
CA GLY A 84 2.08 3.67 -3.39
C GLY A 84 2.29 3.46 -1.89
N THR A 85 1.70 2.42 -1.32
CA THR A 85 1.89 2.07 0.09
C THR A 85 3.33 1.60 0.37
N TYR A 86 3.92 0.81 -0.52
CA TYR A 86 5.33 0.44 -0.44
C TYR A 86 6.22 1.69 -0.40
N LYS A 87 6.01 2.64 -1.32
CA LYS A 87 6.78 3.89 -1.37
C LYS A 87 6.57 4.77 -0.14
N PHE A 88 5.35 4.82 0.38
CA PHE A 88 5.05 5.54 1.61
C PHE A 88 5.82 4.96 2.82
N LEU A 89 5.82 3.63 2.96
CA LEU A 89 6.55 2.94 4.03
C LEU A 89 8.07 3.09 3.88
N GLU A 90 8.58 3.06 2.64
CA GLU A 90 10.00 3.30 2.34
C GLU A 90 10.41 4.70 2.79
N HIS A 91 9.67 5.72 2.38
CA HIS A 91 9.93 7.12 2.75
C HIS A 91 9.84 7.34 4.26
N LYS A 92 8.86 6.72 4.92
CA LYS A 92 8.72 6.77 6.38
C LYS A 92 9.91 6.11 7.07
N GLY A 93 10.34 4.94 6.61
CA GLY A 93 11.50 4.23 7.16
C GLY A 93 12.80 5.01 6.99
N GLN A 94 12.99 5.68 5.85
CA GLN A 94 14.15 6.56 5.62
C GLN A 94 14.18 7.72 6.62
N LYS A 95 13.05 8.40 6.79
CA LYS A 95 12.94 9.51 7.76
C LYS A 95 13.19 9.08 9.20
N GLU A 96 12.68 7.91 9.60
CA GLU A 96 12.94 7.37 10.94
C GLU A 96 14.44 7.08 11.14
N LYS A 97 15.12 6.51 10.13
CA LYS A 97 16.56 6.24 10.19
C LYS A 97 17.40 7.52 10.26
N GLU A 98 17.05 8.54 9.48
CA GLU A 98 17.73 9.85 9.50
C GLU A 98 17.56 10.56 10.85
N LEU A 99 16.42 10.37 11.53
CA LEU A 99 16.19 10.92 12.86
C LEU A 99 17.05 10.21 13.91
N GLU A 100 17.07 8.87 13.88
CA GLU A 100 17.92 8.06 14.78
C GLU A 100 19.41 8.45 14.66
N GLU A 101 19.92 8.65 13.44
CA GLU A 101 21.31 9.08 13.22
C GLU A 101 21.61 10.48 13.78
N LYS A 102 20.66 11.42 13.74
CA LYS A 102 20.83 12.75 14.32
C LYS A 102 20.85 12.74 15.84
N ASP A 103 19.94 11.97 16.44
CA ASP A 103 19.85 11.82 17.89
C ASP A 103 21.11 11.15 18.45
N GLU A 104 21.68 10.17 17.73
CA GLU A 104 22.97 9.55 18.10
C GLU A 104 24.13 10.55 18.13
N ILE A 105 24.20 11.46 17.15
CA ILE A 105 25.27 12.48 17.07
C ILE A 105 25.16 13.51 18.20
N GLU A 106 23.95 13.98 18.50
CA GLU A 106 23.72 14.93 19.60
C GLU A 106 24.10 14.32 20.96
N ASN A 107 23.79 13.04 21.17
CA ASN A 107 24.09 12.34 22.41
C ASN A 107 25.60 12.11 22.63
N ILE A 108 26.38 11.89 21.56
CA ILE A 108 27.84 11.80 21.64
C ILE A 108 28.45 13.15 22.07
N GLY A 109 27.94 14.27 21.52
CA GLY A 109 28.41 15.61 21.88
C GLY A 109 28.18 15.97 23.36
N LEU A 110 27.10 15.46 23.97
CA LEU A 110 26.81 15.65 25.40
C LEU A 110 27.69 14.79 26.32
N MET A 111 28.24 13.67 25.84
CA MET A 111 29.14 12.83 26.63
C MET A 111 30.59 13.34 26.67
N GLU A 112 31.02 14.15 25.70
CA GLU A 112 32.36 14.76 25.71
C GLU A 112 32.45 16.02 26.59
N GLU A 113 31.33 16.58 27.05
CA GLU A 113 31.27 17.81 27.85
C GLU A 113 31.21 17.59 29.39
N ASN A 114 31.26 16.32 29.86
CA ASN A 114 31.37 15.93 31.28
C ASN A 114 32.69 15.23 31.57
#